data_AF-A0A2K0TAB2-F1
#
_entry.id   AF-A0A2K0TAB2-F1
#
_cell.length_a   1.000
_cell.length_b   1.000
_cell.length_c   1.000
_cell.angle_alpha   90.00
_cell.angle_beta   90.00
_cell.angle_gamma   90.00
#
_symmetry.space_group_name_H-M   'P 1'
#
loop_
_entity.id
_entity.type
_entity.pdbx_description
1 polymer ?
#
loop_
_entity_poly.entity_id
_entity_poly.type
_entity_poly.pdbx_seq_one_letter_code
_entity_poly.pdbx_strand_id
1 'polypeptide(L)'
;MATDAAVSQDGLFIPLIDFSRFLNGDSSTRLETAKAILKGFQDAGFIYLKNHPISQDTVRHAFAMSANFFAQPLEKKAALEWTTPQANRGYVAHGREKVSQLNDAAEVEKIRSAVPDLKESFEIGRDDEAGHPNNWPEEQGAVTGFKEDMKSFFQECKALHVEVMRAIATGMSFEETFFDRFLDVGDNTLRLLHYPEVRSDVFNTPGQVRAGEHSDYGSITLLFQDNRGGLQVKSPNGNFIDATPIENTIVVNAGDLLARWSNDTIKSTIHRVVEPPRKEGKTYPSRYSIAYFCNPNFKDLIEVLPGTYATEKEKKYESINSGDYLVQRLTATY
;
A
#
# COMPACT_ATOMS: atom_id res chain seq x y z
N MET A 1 -12.38 21.53 -13.39
CA MET A 1 -13.68 20.95 -12.96
C MET A 1 -13.57 20.53 -11.49
N ALA A 2 -14.67 20.46 -10.73
CA ALA A 2 -14.61 19.95 -9.36
C ALA A 2 -14.26 18.46 -9.40
N THR A 3 -13.15 18.05 -8.78
CA THR A 3 -12.89 16.62 -8.54
C THR A 3 -13.88 16.12 -7.52
N ASP A 4 -14.66 15.10 -7.87
CA ASP A 4 -15.53 14.42 -6.91
C ASP A 4 -14.69 13.90 -5.74
N ALA A 5 -15.22 13.95 -4.53
CA ALA A 5 -14.55 13.42 -3.35
C ALA A 5 -14.92 11.94 -3.16
N ALA A 6 -13.92 11.07 -3.00
CA ALA A 6 -14.14 9.72 -2.47
C ALA A 6 -14.45 9.77 -0.96
N VAL A 7 -13.77 10.67 -0.24
CA VAL A 7 -14.00 10.94 1.19
C VAL A 7 -13.99 12.45 1.41
N SER A 8 -14.99 12.97 2.12
CA SER A 8 -15.03 14.36 2.56
C SER A 8 -15.67 14.43 3.94
N GLN A 9 -14.84 14.37 4.99
CA GLN A 9 -15.29 14.37 6.38
C GLN A 9 -14.16 14.86 7.29
N ASP A 10 -14.50 15.64 8.32
CA ASP A 10 -13.55 16.09 9.35
C ASP A 10 -12.28 16.76 8.80
N GLY A 11 -12.44 17.59 7.76
CA GLY A 11 -11.33 18.27 7.09
C GLY A 11 -10.44 17.36 6.23
N LEU A 12 -10.67 16.05 6.22
CA LEU A 12 -10.04 15.12 5.29
C LEU A 12 -10.80 15.11 3.95
N PHE A 13 -10.09 15.42 2.87
CA PHE A 13 -10.60 15.37 1.50
C PHE A 13 -9.73 14.43 0.68
N ILE A 14 -10.28 13.27 0.29
CA ILE A 14 -9.62 12.31 -0.59
C ILE A 14 -10.31 12.39 -1.96
N PRO A 15 -9.64 12.86 -3.02
CA PRO A 15 -10.26 13.00 -4.34
C PRO A 15 -10.46 11.65 -5.02
N LEU A 16 -11.55 11.52 -5.78
CA LEU A 16 -11.76 10.48 -6.77
C LEU A 16 -11.33 11.00 -8.15
N ILE A 17 -10.30 10.41 -8.72
CA ILE A 17 -9.63 10.90 -9.93
C ILE A 17 -9.77 9.87 -11.05
N ASP A 18 -10.23 10.33 -12.21
CA ASP A 18 -10.23 9.55 -13.44
C ASP A 18 -8.83 9.53 -14.06
N PHE A 19 -8.12 8.42 -13.89
CA PHE A 19 -6.71 8.32 -14.32
C PHE A 19 -6.56 8.26 -15.85
N SER A 20 -7.60 7.83 -16.58
CA SER A 20 -7.59 7.83 -18.04
C SER A 20 -7.43 9.24 -18.63
N ARG A 21 -7.81 10.28 -17.88
CA ARG A 21 -7.60 11.68 -18.27
C ARG A 21 -6.12 12.09 -18.27
N PHE A 22 -5.31 11.50 -17.38
CA PHE A 22 -3.86 11.71 -17.38
C PHE A 22 -3.18 10.88 -18.48
N LEU A 23 -3.64 9.65 -18.72
CA LEU A 23 -3.04 8.75 -19.71
C LEU A 23 -3.37 9.14 -21.16
N ASN A 24 -4.61 9.57 -21.42
CA ASN A 24 -5.14 9.73 -22.78
C ASN A 24 -5.63 11.15 -23.10
N GLY A 25 -5.54 12.09 -22.15
CA GLY A 25 -5.99 13.47 -22.34
C GLY A 25 -5.06 14.30 -23.22
N ASP A 26 -5.55 15.46 -23.66
CA ASP A 26 -4.68 16.50 -24.22
C ASP A 26 -3.77 17.13 -23.15
N SER A 27 -2.78 17.92 -23.55
CA SER A 27 -1.78 18.48 -22.63
C SER A 27 -2.40 19.27 -21.47
N SER A 28 -3.52 19.96 -21.71
CA SER A 28 -4.23 20.72 -20.66
C SER A 28 -4.91 19.77 -19.66
N THR A 29 -5.60 18.76 -20.16
CA THR A 29 -6.30 17.74 -19.37
C THR A 29 -5.33 16.90 -18.55
N ARG A 30 -4.20 16.50 -19.15
CA ARG A 30 -3.13 15.76 -18.46
C ARG A 30 -2.56 16.58 -17.30
N LEU A 31 -2.25 17.86 -17.55
CA LEU A 31 -1.72 18.75 -16.51
C LEU A 31 -2.73 19.04 -15.40
N GLU A 32 -4.01 19.26 -15.73
CA GLU A 32 -5.07 19.44 -14.72
C GLU A 32 -5.17 18.19 -13.82
N THR A 33 -5.16 17.00 -14.43
CA THR A 33 -5.25 15.73 -13.70
C THR A 33 -4.02 15.49 -12.83
N ALA A 34 -2.81 15.73 -13.36
CA ALA A 34 -1.55 15.64 -12.64
C ALA A 34 -1.51 16.58 -11.42
N LYS A 35 -1.99 17.81 -11.56
CA LYS A 35 -2.10 18.76 -10.45
C LYS A 35 -3.11 18.32 -9.39
N ALA A 36 -4.23 17.71 -9.79
CA ALA A 36 -5.21 17.16 -8.86
C ALA A 36 -4.64 15.97 -8.06
N ILE A 37 -3.91 15.07 -8.74
CA ILE A 37 -3.20 13.95 -8.12
C ILE A 37 -2.20 14.46 -7.09
N LEU A 38 -1.32 15.38 -7.50
CA LEU A 38 -0.34 15.97 -6.59
C LEU A 38 -1.02 16.65 -5.40
N LYS A 39 -2.08 17.44 -5.63
CA LYS A 39 -2.81 18.12 -4.55
C LYS A 39 -3.42 17.13 -3.56
N GLY A 40 -3.95 16.00 -4.03
CA GLY A 40 -4.45 14.93 -3.16
C GLY A 40 -3.36 14.36 -2.23
N PHE A 41 -2.17 14.12 -2.78
CA PHE A 41 -1.00 13.68 -2.00
C PHE A 41 -0.47 14.77 -1.04
N GLN A 42 -0.51 16.05 -1.43
CA GLN A 42 -0.09 17.16 -0.56
C GLN A 42 -1.10 17.44 0.57
N ASP A 43 -2.39 17.23 0.34
CA ASP A 43 -3.44 17.55 1.33
C ASP A 43 -3.76 16.39 2.25
N ALA A 44 -4.06 15.23 1.68
CA ALA A 44 -4.54 14.06 2.39
C ALA A 44 -3.51 12.93 2.44
N GLY A 45 -2.53 12.94 1.54
CA GLY A 45 -1.62 11.80 1.35
C GLY A 45 -2.28 10.59 0.68
N PHE A 46 -3.55 10.73 0.27
CA PHE A 46 -4.42 9.68 -0.26
C PHE A 46 -5.22 10.20 -1.45
N ILE A 47 -5.45 9.35 -2.45
CA ILE A 47 -6.37 9.55 -3.57
C ILE A 47 -7.08 8.23 -3.91
N TYR A 48 -8.20 8.30 -4.61
CA TYR A 48 -8.80 7.16 -5.30
C TYR A 48 -8.61 7.32 -6.80
N LEU A 49 -8.17 6.28 -7.48
CA LEU A 49 -8.08 6.23 -8.94
C LEU A 49 -9.20 5.35 -9.49
N LYS A 50 -9.99 5.88 -10.42
CA LYS A 50 -10.89 5.12 -11.30
C LYS A 50 -10.34 5.14 -12.73
N ASN A 51 -10.84 4.23 -13.58
CA ASN A 51 -10.43 4.14 -14.98
C ASN A 51 -8.90 4.02 -15.15
N HIS A 52 -8.26 3.32 -14.21
CA HIS A 52 -6.85 2.91 -14.29
C HIS A 52 -6.67 1.77 -15.32
N PRO A 53 -5.45 1.52 -15.84
CA PRO A 53 -5.22 0.57 -16.93
C PRO A 53 -5.39 -0.90 -16.53
N ILE A 54 -5.29 -1.24 -15.25
CA ILE A 54 -5.46 -2.63 -14.76
C ILE A 54 -6.94 -3.02 -14.89
N SER A 55 -7.21 -4.09 -15.64
CA SER A 55 -8.59 -4.49 -15.94
C SER A 55 -9.31 -5.03 -14.69
N GLN A 56 -10.63 -4.88 -14.64
CA GLN A 56 -11.43 -5.44 -13.53
C GLN A 56 -11.34 -6.97 -13.47
N ASP A 57 -11.24 -7.64 -14.63
CA ASP A 57 -11.05 -9.09 -14.69
C ASP A 57 -9.70 -9.49 -14.09
N THR A 58 -8.64 -8.76 -14.39
CA THR A 58 -7.31 -8.96 -13.78
C THR A 58 -7.41 -8.83 -12.26
N VAL A 59 -8.03 -7.76 -11.76
CA VAL A 59 -8.18 -7.54 -10.30
C VAL A 59 -9.01 -8.66 -9.66
N ARG A 60 -10.18 -9.00 -10.23
CA ARG A 60 -11.04 -10.10 -9.73
C ARG A 60 -10.29 -11.43 -9.70
N HIS A 61 -9.52 -11.73 -10.74
CA HIS A 61 -8.71 -12.94 -10.82
C HIS A 61 -7.61 -12.97 -9.75
N ALA A 62 -6.90 -11.86 -9.54
CA ALA A 62 -5.90 -11.74 -8.47
C ALA A 62 -6.52 -11.95 -7.07
N PHE A 63 -7.71 -11.39 -6.81
CA PHE A 63 -8.45 -11.64 -5.57
C PHE A 63 -8.85 -13.11 -5.41
N ALA A 64 -9.34 -13.75 -6.48
CA ALA A 64 -9.70 -15.16 -6.45
C ALA A 64 -8.48 -16.06 -6.17
N MET A 65 -7.35 -15.79 -6.83
CA MET A 65 -6.11 -16.52 -6.60
C MET A 65 -5.55 -16.30 -5.19
N SER A 66 -5.66 -15.07 -4.66
CA SER A 66 -5.34 -14.78 -3.26
C SER A 66 -6.23 -15.57 -2.30
N ALA A 67 -7.54 -15.61 -2.52
CA ALA A 67 -8.46 -16.38 -1.70
C ALA A 67 -8.16 -17.89 -1.75
N ASN A 68 -7.86 -18.43 -2.94
CA ASN A 68 -7.45 -19.83 -3.10
C ASN A 68 -6.16 -20.15 -2.35
N PHE A 69 -5.18 -19.24 -2.36
CA PHE A 69 -3.96 -19.39 -1.58
C PHE A 69 -4.25 -19.47 -0.08
N PHE A 70 -5.04 -18.53 0.47
CA PHE A 70 -5.32 -18.49 1.90
C PHE A 70 -6.24 -19.62 2.38
N ALA A 71 -7.02 -20.22 1.47
CA ALA A 71 -7.84 -21.41 1.73
C ALA A 71 -7.02 -22.71 1.84
N GLN A 72 -5.73 -22.71 1.48
CA GLN A 72 -4.87 -23.88 1.63
C GLN A 72 -4.67 -24.25 3.12
N PRO A 73 -4.36 -25.54 3.41
CA PRO A 73 -4.00 -25.97 4.75
C PRO A 73 -2.88 -25.12 5.36
N LEU A 74 -2.93 -24.89 6.67
CA LEU A 74 -1.96 -24.07 7.38
C LEU A 74 -0.53 -24.57 7.16
N GLU A 75 -0.33 -25.89 7.09
CA GLU A 75 0.97 -26.52 6.88
C GLU A 75 1.57 -26.12 5.53
N LYS A 76 0.75 -26.04 4.47
CA LYS A 76 1.21 -25.61 3.14
C LYS A 76 1.58 -24.11 3.12
N LYS A 77 0.83 -23.28 3.84
CA LYS A 77 1.13 -21.84 3.97
C LYS A 77 2.38 -21.60 4.83
N ALA A 78 2.48 -22.29 5.96
CA ALA A 78 3.61 -22.19 6.89
C ALA A 78 4.94 -22.66 6.28
N ALA A 79 4.91 -23.62 5.35
CA ALA A 79 6.09 -24.04 4.60
C ALA A 79 6.70 -22.93 3.72
N LEU A 80 5.96 -21.84 3.48
CA LEU A 80 6.38 -20.69 2.68
C LEU A 80 6.68 -19.46 3.56
N GLU A 81 7.00 -19.67 4.84
CA GLU A 81 7.11 -18.62 5.84
C GLU A 81 7.97 -17.42 5.40
N TRP A 82 7.57 -16.25 5.86
CA TRP A 82 8.37 -15.04 5.78
C TRP A 82 9.65 -15.21 6.60
N THR A 83 10.80 -14.85 6.03
CA THR A 83 12.12 -15.18 6.63
C THR A 83 12.82 -13.97 7.25
N THR A 84 13.24 -12.98 6.45
CA THR A 84 14.04 -11.85 6.91
C THR A 84 13.55 -10.50 6.35
N PRO A 85 13.82 -9.39 7.06
CA PRO A 85 13.49 -8.03 6.58
C PRO A 85 14.11 -7.72 5.21
N GLN A 86 15.29 -8.25 4.92
CA GLN A 86 15.98 -8.05 3.64
C GLN A 86 15.29 -8.79 2.50
N ALA A 87 14.77 -10.00 2.76
CA ALA A 87 14.04 -10.76 1.75
C ALA A 87 12.62 -10.22 1.55
N ASN A 88 11.93 -9.87 2.64
CA ASN A 88 10.54 -9.40 2.69
C ASN A 88 9.56 -10.19 1.80
N ARG A 89 9.61 -11.53 1.88
CA ARG A 89 8.87 -12.46 1.03
C ARG A 89 8.39 -13.65 1.83
N GLY A 90 7.23 -14.20 1.48
CA GLY A 90 6.67 -15.40 2.09
C GLY A 90 5.41 -15.14 2.90
N TYR A 91 4.98 -16.14 3.66
CA TYR A 91 3.74 -16.15 4.43
C TYR A 91 3.94 -15.64 5.87
N VAL A 92 3.04 -14.76 6.31
CA VAL A 92 2.97 -14.27 7.69
C VAL A 92 1.66 -14.76 8.30
N ALA A 93 1.78 -15.62 9.31
CA ALA A 93 0.64 -16.17 10.03
C ALA A 93 -0.03 -15.14 10.96
N HIS A 94 -1.29 -15.41 11.30
CA HIS A 94 -2.04 -14.63 12.27
C HIS A 94 -1.27 -14.43 13.58
N GLY A 95 -1.19 -13.17 14.02
CA GLY A 95 -0.53 -12.79 15.26
C GLY A 95 1.00 -12.75 15.22
N ARG A 96 1.61 -13.05 14.07
CA ARG A 96 3.05 -12.86 13.87
C ARG A 96 3.43 -11.40 13.65
N GLU A 97 2.54 -10.56 13.11
CA GLU A 97 2.84 -9.13 12.94
C GLU A 97 1.94 -8.21 13.77
N LYS A 98 2.49 -7.04 14.09
CA LYS A 98 1.74 -5.89 14.60
C LYS A 98 2.27 -4.64 13.90
N VAL A 99 1.52 -4.10 12.94
CA VAL A 99 1.90 -2.82 12.34
C VAL A 99 1.66 -1.69 13.35
N SER A 100 2.63 -0.79 13.46
CA SER A 100 2.55 0.33 14.40
C SER A 100 3.38 1.53 13.92
N GLN A 101 3.26 2.65 14.64
CA GLN A 101 4.13 3.83 14.48
C GLN A 101 5.41 3.76 15.33
N LEU A 102 5.58 2.70 16.13
CA LEU A 102 6.75 2.53 16.96
C LEU A 102 7.91 1.99 16.12
N ASN A 103 9.11 2.49 16.40
CA ASN A 103 10.34 2.02 15.77
C ASN A 103 11.15 1.11 16.70
N ASP A 104 10.72 0.91 17.95
CA ASP A 104 11.35 0.03 18.92
C ASP A 104 10.71 -1.37 18.89
N ALA A 105 11.51 -2.38 18.52
CA ALA A 105 11.02 -3.74 18.37
C ALA A 105 10.51 -4.36 19.69
N ALA A 106 11.04 -3.96 20.84
CA ALA A 106 10.59 -4.50 22.13
C ALA A 106 9.24 -3.93 22.54
N GLU A 107 8.98 -2.65 22.25
CA GLU A 107 7.66 -2.05 22.43
C GLU A 107 6.61 -2.63 21.48
N VAL A 108 6.99 -2.87 20.21
CA VAL A 108 6.13 -3.55 19.24
C VAL A 108 5.77 -4.95 19.70
N GLU A 109 6.75 -5.74 20.17
CA GLU A 109 6.51 -7.08 20.71
C GLU A 109 5.51 -7.05 21.88
N LYS A 110 5.68 -6.14 22.83
CA LYS A 110 4.78 -6.02 23.99
C LYS A 110 3.33 -5.77 23.59
N ILE A 111 3.09 -4.96 22.56
CA ILE A 111 1.74 -4.71 22.02
C ILE A 111 1.24 -5.93 21.25
N ARG A 112 2.11 -6.55 20.43
CA ARG A 112 1.81 -7.75 19.64
C ARG A 112 1.35 -8.91 20.52
N SER A 113 2.05 -9.21 21.62
CA SER A 113 1.67 -10.30 22.51
C SER A 113 0.34 -10.04 23.24
N ALA A 114 -0.08 -8.78 23.38
CA ALA A 114 -1.33 -8.41 24.04
C ALA A 114 -2.53 -8.43 23.10
N VAL A 115 -2.41 -7.82 21.92
CA VAL A 115 -3.50 -7.64 20.96
C VAL A 115 -2.97 -7.74 19.51
N PRO A 116 -2.77 -8.96 18.98
CA PRO A 116 -2.30 -9.15 17.61
C PRO A 116 -3.28 -8.61 16.58
N ASP A 117 -2.77 -8.28 15.39
CA ASP A 117 -3.63 -7.92 14.25
C ASP A 117 -4.35 -9.16 13.71
N LEU A 118 -5.65 -9.02 13.44
CA LEU A 118 -6.49 -10.13 12.96
C LEU A 118 -6.37 -10.37 11.46
N LYS A 119 -5.18 -10.75 11.00
CA LYS A 119 -4.88 -10.97 9.58
C LYS A 119 -3.77 -11.98 9.36
N GLU A 120 -3.71 -12.50 8.15
CA GLU A 120 -2.58 -13.23 7.58
C GLU A 120 -2.19 -12.57 6.25
N SER A 121 -0.92 -12.68 5.86
CA SER A 121 -0.42 -12.11 4.59
C SER A 121 0.52 -13.06 3.85
N PHE A 122 0.70 -12.76 2.56
CA PHE A 122 1.72 -13.37 1.73
C PHE A 122 2.39 -12.32 0.85
N GLU A 123 3.69 -12.13 1.02
CA GLU A 123 4.49 -11.15 0.30
C GLU A 123 5.26 -11.76 -0.88
N ILE A 124 5.19 -11.09 -2.02
CA ILE A 124 5.84 -11.45 -3.28
C ILE A 124 6.66 -10.23 -3.75
N GLY A 125 7.95 -10.41 -3.98
CA GLY A 125 8.78 -9.40 -4.65
C GLY A 125 9.00 -9.73 -6.13
N ARG A 126 9.92 -9.02 -6.80
CA ARG A 126 10.34 -9.41 -8.15
C ARG A 126 11.12 -10.73 -8.12
N ASP A 127 10.95 -11.54 -9.17
CA ASP A 127 11.50 -12.91 -9.27
C ASP A 127 13.00 -12.95 -9.53
N ASP A 128 13.57 -11.88 -10.08
CA ASP A 128 14.96 -11.77 -10.53
C ASP A 128 15.87 -11.05 -9.51
N GLU A 129 15.43 -10.93 -8.25
CA GLU A 129 16.27 -10.37 -7.18
C GLU A 129 17.30 -11.40 -6.70
N ALA A 130 18.57 -11.13 -6.96
CA ALA A 130 19.66 -12.00 -6.55
C ALA A 130 19.69 -12.17 -5.03
N GLY A 131 19.69 -13.43 -4.56
CA GLY A 131 19.74 -13.76 -3.14
C GLY A 131 18.38 -13.76 -2.41
N HIS A 132 17.31 -13.31 -3.05
CA HIS A 132 15.98 -13.20 -2.45
C HIS A 132 14.88 -13.80 -3.35
N PRO A 133 14.90 -15.13 -3.60
CA PRO A 133 13.86 -15.78 -4.39
C PRO A 133 12.50 -15.71 -3.69
N ASN A 134 11.43 -15.68 -4.46
CA ASN A 134 10.06 -15.77 -3.95
C ASN A 134 9.73 -17.21 -3.46
N ASN A 135 8.99 -17.29 -2.35
CA ASN A 135 8.53 -18.56 -1.76
C ASN A 135 7.23 -19.04 -2.43
N TRP A 136 7.28 -19.39 -3.72
CA TRP A 136 6.09 -19.78 -4.48
C TRP A 136 5.44 -21.08 -3.94
N PRO A 137 4.09 -21.15 -3.88
CA PRO A 137 3.41 -22.39 -3.52
C PRO A 137 3.60 -23.46 -4.60
N GLU A 138 3.53 -24.72 -4.18
CA GLU A 138 3.44 -25.84 -5.11
C GLU A 138 2.10 -25.79 -5.86
N GLU A 139 2.15 -25.71 -7.19
CA GLU A 139 0.97 -25.51 -8.03
C GLU A 139 0.12 -26.79 -8.16
N GLN A 140 -0.85 -26.94 -7.25
CA GLN A 140 -1.81 -28.04 -7.23
C GLN A 140 -3.22 -27.54 -6.90
N GLY A 141 -4.24 -28.14 -7.52
CA GLY A 141 -5.64 -27.85 -7.22
C GLY A 141 -6.01 -26.38 -7.48
N ALA A 142 -6.55 -25.69 -6.48
CA ALA A 142 -7.04 -24.32 -6.62
C ALA A 142 -5.94 -23.24 -6.77
N VAL A 143 -4.67 -23.61 -6.55
CA VAL A 143 -3.52 -22.70 -6.73
C VAL A 143 -2.69 -22.99 -7.98
N THR A 144 -3.17 -23.85 -8.88
CA THR A 144 -2.54 -24.02 -10.21
C THR A 144 -2.58 -22.69 -10.99
N GLY A 145 -1.43 -22.26 -11.52
CA GLY A 145 -1.28 -20.96 -12.21
C GLY A 145 -0.94 -19.78 -11.30
N PHE A 146 -0.95 -19.96 -9.97
CA PHE A 146 -0.73 -18.87 -9.00
C PHE A 146 0.54 -18.07 -9.27
N LYS A 147 1.65 -18.73 -9.60
CA LYS A 147 2.94 -18.03 -9.82
C LYS A 147 2.85 -17.08 -11.01
N GLU A 148 2.43 -17.58 -12.17
CA GLU A 148 2.41 -16.77 -13.38
C GLU A 148 1.35 -15.66 -13.32
N ASP A 149 0.19 -15.94 -12.70
CA ASP A 149 -0.87 -14.95 -12.49
C ASP A 149 -0.40 -13.81 -11.58
N MET A 150 0.24 -14.12 -10.44
CA MET A 150 0.75 -13.10 -9.53
C MET A 150 1.94 -12.33 -10.12
N LYS A 151 2.78 -12.97 -10.91
CA LYS A 151 3.85 -12.28 -11.66
C LYS A 151 3.27 -11.31 -12.69
N SER A 152 2.23 -11.72 -13.42
CA SER A 152 1.54 -10.86 -14.39
C SER A 152 0.93 -9.65 -13.68
N PHE A 153 0.21 -9.88 -12.58
CA PHE A 153 -0.39 -8.80 -11.78
C PHE A 153 0.67 -7.86 -11.19
N PHE A 154 1.81 -8.39 -10.74
CA PHE A 154 2.95 -7.60 -10.25
C PHE A 154 3.46 -6.65 -11.35
N GLN A 155 3.57 -7.11 -12.60
CA GLN A 155 4.03 -6.25 -13.70
C GLN A 155 3.00 -5.17 -14.08
N GLU A 156 1.71 -5.48 -14.05
CA GLU A 156 0.66 -4.47 -14.26
C GLU A 156 0.70 -3.38 -13.17
N CYS A 157 0.90 -3.78 -11.90
CA CYS A 157 1.07 -2.83 -10.80
C CYS A 157 2.38 -2.02 -10.92
N LYS A 158 3.49 -2.66 -11.34
CA LYS A 158 4.77 -1.97 -11.63
C LYS A 158 4.59 -0.89 -12.70
N ALA A 159 3.87 -1.21 -13.78
CA ALA A 159 3.59 -0.23 -14.84
C ALA A 159 2.73 0.93 -14.31
N LEU A 160 1.68 0.64 -13.52
CA LEU A 160 0.85 1.67 -12.92
C LEU A 160 1.64 2.56 -11.93
N HIS A 161 2.58 2.00 -11.18
CA HIS A 161 3.47 2.77 -10.31
C HIS A 161 4.23 3.85 -11.08
N VAL A 162 4.84 3.49 -12.21
CA VAL A 162 5.56 4.44 -13.07
C VAL A 162 4.63 5.56 -13.52
N GLU A 163 3.43 5.23 -14.01
CA GLU A 163 2.47 6.22 -14.50
C GLU A 163 1.98 7.17 -13.39
N VAL A 164 1.74 6.68 -12.17
CA VAL A 164 1.37 7.54 -11.04
C VAL A 164 2.53 8.49 -10.67
N MET A 165 3.76 8.00 -10.69
CA MET A 165 4.94 8.83 -10.40
C MET A 165 5.19 9.88 -11.51
N ARG A 166 4.93 9.55 -12.78
CA ARG A 166 4.94 10.51 -13.90
C ARG A 166 3.87 11.60 -13.74
N ALA A 167 2.69 11.25 -13.21
CA ALA A 167 1.65 12.22 -12.87
C ALA A 167 2.10 13.15 -11.73
N ILE A 168 2.78 12.63 -10.72
CA ILE A 168 3.38 13.45 -9.65
C ILE A 168 4.45 14.39 -10.21
N ALA A 169 5.40 13.88 -11.02
CA ALA A 169 6.43 14.71 -11.66
C ALA A 169 5.83 15.85 -12.47
N THR A 170 4.85 15.54 -13.32
CA THR A 170 4.11 16.53 -14.13
C THR A 170 3.43 17.58 -13.23
N GLY A 171 2.78 17.15 -12.15
CA GLY A 171 2.15 18.04 -11.18
C GLY A 171 3.15 18.98 -10.50
N MET A 172 4.37 18.49 -10.24
CA MET A 172 5.49 19.26 -9.65
C MET A 172 6.22 20.12 -10.69
N SER A 173 5.80 20.09 -11.96
CA SER A 173 6.45 20.77 -13.09
C SER A 173 7.89 20.28 -13.35
N PHE A 174 8.17 19.02 -13.02
CA PHE A 174 9.36 18.33 -13.50
C PHE A 174 9.13 17.74 -14.90
N GLU A 175 10.21 17.26 -15.50
CA GLU A 175 10.13 16.40 -16.68
C GLU A 175 9.34 15.13 -16.33
N GLU A 176 8.45 14.71 -17.22
CA GLU A 176 7.47 13.64 -16.93
C GLU A 176 8.15 12.36 -16.47
N THR A 177 9.27 11.98 -17.09
CA THR A 177 10.03 10.76 -16.80
C THR A 177 11.07 10.92 -15.69
N PHE A 178 11.05 12.02 -14.93
CA PHE A 178 12.01 12.32 -13.86
C PHE A 178 12.22 11.15 -12.89
N PHE A 179 11.14 10.46 -12.50
CA PHE A 179 11.21 9.35 -11.56
C PHE A 179 11.57 8.01 -12.22
N ASP A 180 11.48 7.85 -13.54
CA ASP A 180 11.59 6.54 -14.20
C ASP A 180 12.86 5.78 -13.81
N ARG A 181 14.01 6.47 -13.76
CA ARG A 181 15.30 5.88 -13.39
C ARG A 181 15.38 5.38 -11.96
N PHE A 182 14.47 5.83 -11.09
CA PHE A 182 14.37 5.39 -9.71
C PHE A 182 13.41 4.21 -9.53
N LEU A 183 12.68 3.80 -10.58
CA LEU A 183 11.61 2.80 -10.49
C LEU A 183 11.75 1.66 -11.50
N ASP A 184 12.75 1.74 -12.38
CA ASP A 184 12.99 0.83 -13.50
C ASP A 184 13.24 -0.62 -13.06
N VAL A 185 13.90 -0.82 -11.91
CA VAL A 185 14.12 -2.16 -11.34
C VAL A 185 12.79 -2.74 -10.85
N GLY A 186 11.97 -1.92 -10.18
CA GLY A 186 10.70 -2.36 -9.60
C GLY A 186 10.92 -3.22 -8.36
N ASP A 187 11.74 -2.74 -7.42
CA ASP A 187 11.97 -3.32 -6.10
C ASP A 187 10.73 -3.16 -5.18
N ASN A 188 9.58 -3.61 -5.68
CA ASN A 188 8.26 -3.48 -5.06
C ASN A 188 7.87 -4.78 -4.34
N THR A 189 6.87 -4.69 -3.45
CA THR A 189 6.30 -5.85 -2.76
C THR A 189 4.80 -5.94 -2.99
N LEU A 190 4.34 -7.02 -3.62
CA LEU A 190 2.94 -7.39 -3.71
C LEU A 190 2.56 -8.17 -2.45
N ARG A 191 1.74 -7.57 -1.59
CA ARG A 191 1.23 -8.19 -0.36
C ARG A 191 -0.24 -8.57 -0.55
N LEU A 192 -0.50 -9.87 -0.54
CA LEU A 192 -1.84 -10.42 -0.44
C LEU A 192 -2.26 -10.41 1.04
N LEU A 193 -3.47 -9.94 1.35
CA LEU A 193 -4.00 -9.86 2.72
C LEU A 193 -5.33 -10.58 2.83
N HIS A 194 -5.42 -11.46 3.83
CA HIS A 194 -6.68 -12.06 4.25
C HIS A 194 -6.94 -11.73 5.72
N TYR A 195 -8.10 -11.15 5.97
CA TYR A 195 -8.63 -10.92 7.30
C TYR A 195 -9.76 -11.93 7.51
N PRO A 196 -9.55 -13.00 8.29
CA PRO A 196 -10.54 -14.05 8.46
C PRO A 196 -11.89 -13.54 8.95
N GLU A 197 -12.92 -14.36 8.72
CA GLU A 197 -14.20 -14.19 9.41
C GLU A 197 -13.96 -14.14 10.92
N VAL A 198 -14.58 -13.17 11.58
CA VAL A 198 -14.38 -12.93 13.00
C VAL A 198 -15.71 -12.61 13.67
N ARG A 199 -15.93 -13.14 14.87
CA ARG A 199 -17.11 -12.79 15.66
C ARG A 199 -17.05 -11.33 16.11
N SER A 200 -18.18 -10.63 16.11
CA SER A 200 -18.19 -9.21 16.45
C SER A 200 -17.75 -8.94 17.90
N ASP A 201 -17.92 -9.90 18.81
CA ASP A 201 -17.52 -9.77 20.21
C ASP A 201 -16.00 -9.79 20.43
N VAL A 202 -15.21 -10.23 19.44
CA VAL A 202 -13.74 -10.16 19.47
C VAL A 202 -13.25 -8.71 19.52
N PHE A 203 -13.97 -7.79 18.86
CA PHE A 203 -13.66 -6.35 18.89
C PHE A 203 -14.02 -5.66 20.22
N ASN A 204 -14.69 -6.36 21.15
CA ASN A 204 -14.90 -5.85 22.51
C ASN A 204 -13.59 -5.85 23.32
N THR A 205 -12.57 -6.58 22.87
CA THR A 205 -11.22 -6.51 23.43
C THR A 205 -10.64 -5.12 23.14
N PRO A 206 -10.32 -4.31 24.16
CA PRO A 206 -9.83 -2.96 23.94
C PRO A 206 -8.58 -2.94 23.06
N GLY A 207 -8.61 -2.11 22.00
CA GLY A 207 -7.51 -1.98 21.04
C GLY A 207 -7.45 -3.06 19.96
N GLN A 208 -8.39 -4.01 19.93
CA GLN A 208 -8.45 -5.01 18.87
C GLN A 208 -8.79 -4.39 17.52
N VAL A 209 -7.94 -4.67 16.54
CA VAL A 209 -8.09 -4.19 15.16
C VAL A 209 -7.74 -5.31 14.18
N ARG A 210 -8.10 -5.12 12.92
CA ARG A 210 -7.70 -6.00 11.81
C ARG A 210 -6.28 -5.66 11.34
N ALA A 211 -5.91 -4.39 11.32
CA ALA A 211 -4.54 -3.91 11.17
C ALA A 211 -4.33 -2.65 12.02
N GLY A 212 -3.21 -2.60 12.76
CA GLY A 212 -2.80 -1.45 13.57
C GLY A 212 -2.65 -0.15 12.78
N GLU A 213 -2.62 0.98 13.50
CA GLU A 213 -2.34 2.27 12.87
C GLU A 213 -0.88 2.38 12.45
N HIS A 214 -0.65 2.68 11.18
CA HIS A 214 0.68 2.77 10.59
C HIS A 214 0.70 3.73 9.40
N SER A 215 1.91 3.99 8.91
CA SER A 215 2.21 4.66 7.65
C SER A 215 3.03 3.71 6.79
N ASP A 216 2.86 3.79 5.48
CA ASP A 216 3.60 2.94 4.55
C ASP A 216 5.01 3.49 4.33
N TYR A 217 5.96 2.62 3.97
CA TYR A 217 7.38 3.01 3.99
C TYR A 217 7.86 3.59 2.67
N GLY A 218 7.39 3.07 1.54
CA GLY A 218 7.96 3.29 0.21
C GLY A 218 7.59 4.63 -0.45
N SER A 219 7.49 4.61 -1.77
CA SER A 219 7.05 5.75 -2.57
C SER A 219 5.54 5.94 -2.48
N ILE A 220 4.78 4.99 -3.02
CA ILE A 220 3.33 4.93 -2.95
C ILE A 220 2.88 3.50 -2.66
N THR A 221 1.62 3.32 -2.27
CA THR A 221 0.97 2.01 -2.19
C THR A 221 -0.24 2.00 -3.10
N LEU A 222 -0.37 0.97 -3.94
CA LEU A 222 -1.59 0.69 -4.69
C LEU A 222 -2.41 -0.31 -3.88
N LEU A 223 -3.48 0.15 -3.23
CA LEU A 223 -4.34 -0.68 -2.39
C LEU A 223 -5.65 -1.01 -3.11
N PHE A 224 -5.80 -2.29 -3.41
CA PHE A 224 -7.04 -2.89 -3.88
C PHE A 224 -7.78 -3.45 -2.68
N GLN A 225 -9.05 -3.08 -2.50
CA GLN A 225 -9.88 -3.57 -1.40
C GLN A 225 -11.21 -4.12 -1.92
N ASP A 226 -11.72 -5.14 -1.24
CA ASP A 226 -13.08 -5.62 -1.46
C ASP A 226 -14.13 -4.64 -0.90
N ASN A 227 -15.40 -5.05 -0.95
CA ASN A 227 -16.53 -4.22 -0.51
C ASN A 227 -16.83 -4.29 1.00
N ARG A 228 -15.99 -4.93 1.82
CA ARG A 228 -16.26 -5.09 3.27
C ARG A 228 -15.99 -3.80 4.05
N GLY A 229 -15.06 -2.97 3.60
CA GLY A 229 -14.64 -1.75 4.29
C GLY A 229 -13.74 -2.01 5.51
N GLY A 230 -13.77 -1.09 6.48
CA GLY A 230 -12.93 -1.13 7.69
C GLY A 230 -11.60 -0.38 7.57
N LEU A 231 -11.16 -0.02 6.36
CA LEU A 231 -10.02 0.89 6.18
C LEU A 231 -10.39 2.28 6.70
N GLN A 232 -9.52 2.86 7.53
CA GLN A 232 -9.65 4.22 8.03
C GLN A 232 -8.37 5.03 7.83
N VAL A 233 -8.52 6.29 7.47
CA VAL A 233 -7.43 7.27 7.27
C VAL A 233 -7.54 8.36 8.32
N LYS A 234 -6.42 8.76 8.92
CA LYS A 234 -6.39 9.79 9.96
C LYS A 234 -6.57 11.18 9.33
N SER A 235 -7.54 11.93 9.80
CA SER A 235 -7.84 13.30 9.36
C SER A 235 -6.79 14.28 9.87
N PRO A 236 -6.73 15.50 9.30
CA PRO A 236 -5.91 16.58 9.83
C PRO A 236 -6.26 16.97 11.28
N ASN A 237 -7.49 16.68 11.74
CA ASN A 237 -7.95 16.91 13.10
C ASN A 237 -7.63 15.74 14.05
N GLY A 238 -7.01 14.67 13.55
CA GLY A 238 -6.56 13.53 14.33
C GLY A 238 -7.57 12.39 14.49
N ASN A 239 -8.76 12.47 13.89
CA ASN A 239 -9.77 11.41 13.94
C ASN A 239 -9.61 10.42 12.78
N PHE A 240 -10.01 9.17 12.98
CA PHE A 240 -10.02 8.17 11.90
C PHE A 240 -11.32 8.23 11.12
N ILE A 241 -11.21 8.34 9.79
CA ILE A 241 -12.32 8.49 8.85
C ILE A 241 -12.37 7.28 7.93
N ASP A 242 -13.56 6.72 7.71
CA ASP A 242 -13.75 5.55 6.86
C ASP A 242 -13.40 5.86 5.40
N ALA A 243 -12.46 5.08 4.86
CA ALA A 243 -12.14 5.07 3.44
C ALA A 243 -13.10 4.10 2.74
N THR A 244 -14.31 4.58 2.47
CA THR A 244 -15.42 3.78 1.92
C THR A 244 -15.02 3.10 0.61
N PRO A 245 -15.17 1.77 0.47
CA PRO A 245 -14.89 1.08 -0.79
C PRO A 245 -15.74 1.63 -1.93
N ILE A 246 -15.07 1.97 -3.05
CA ILE A 246 -15.73 2.34 -4.30
C ILE A 246 -15.37 1.28 -5.33
N GLU A 247 -16.40 0.70 -5.96
CA GLU A 247 -16.21 -0.37 -6.95
C GLU A 247 -15.29 0.12 -8.08
N ASN A 248 -14.38 -0.76 -8.52
CA ASN A 248 -13.48 -0.51 -9.66
C ASN A 248 -12.57 0.70 -9.45
N THR A 249 -12.11 0.90 -8.21
CA THR A 249 -11.10 1.91 -7.85
C THR A 249 -9.90 1.29 -7.15
N ILE A 250 -8.79 2.01 -7.19
CA ILE A 250 -7.59 1.74 -6.40
C ILE A 250 -7.43 2.90 -5.41
N VAL A 251 -7.27 2.59 -4.14
CA VAL A 251 -6.83 3.58 -3.15
C VAL A 251 -5.32 3.71 -3.30
N VAL A 252 -4.83 4.94 -3.49
CA VAL A 252 -3.38 5.19 -3.60
C VAL A 252 -2.96 6.17 -2.53
N ASN A 253 -1.97 5.79 -1.73
CA ASN A 253 -1.38 6.68 -0.73
C ASN A 253 0.12 6.81 -0.92
N ALA A 254 0.68 7.94 -0.51
CA ALA A 254 2.12 8.12 -0.43
C ALA A 254 2.66 7.43 0.83
N GLY A 255 3.88 6.91 0.72
CA GLY A 255 4.65 6.38 1.83
C GLY A 255 5.66 7.39 2.38
N ASP A 256 6.25 7.02 3.51
CA ASP A 256 7.17 7.84 4.30
C ASP A 256 8.42 8.23 3.50
N LEU A 257 8.90 7.37 2.60
CA LEU A 257 10.06 7.68 1.77
C LEU A 257 9.72 8.74 0.73
N LEU A 258 8.52 8.75 0.12
CA LEU A 258 8.09 9.85 -0.75
C LEU A 258 7.83 11.13 0.04
N ALA A 259 7.28 11.06 1.25
CA ALA A 259 7.13 12.22 2.12
C ALA A 259 8.51 12.86 2.40
N ARG A 260 9.48 12.05 2.85
CA ARG A 260 10.89 12.46 3.05
C ARG A 260 11.48 13.05 1.77
N TRP A 261 11.34 12.35 0.66
CA TRP A 261 11.88 12.74 -0.64
C TRP A 261 11.34 14.10 -1.08
N SER A 262 10.06 14.37 -0.81
CA SER A 262 9.38 15.63 -1.12
C SER A 262 9.56 16.74 -0.07
N ASN A 263 10.40 16.56 0.95
CA ASN A 263 10.57 17.49 2.08
C ASN A 263 9.28 17.75 2.90
N ASP A 264 8.41 16.73 2.99
CA ASP A 264 7.03 16.78 3.52
C ASP A 264 6.07 17.70 2.77
N THR A 265 6.37 18.04 1.50
CA THR A 265 5.33 18.66 0.66
C THR A 265 4.23 17.67 0.33
N ILE A 266 4.56 16.39 0.14
CA ILE A 266 3.64 15.25 0.07
C ILE A 266 3.51 14.61 1.46
N LYS A 267 2.29 14.20 1.82
CA LYS A 267 1.99 13.59 3.12
C LYS A 267 1.97 12.06 3.04
N SER A 268 2.63 11.41 3.98
CA SER A 268 2.39 10.00 4.32
C SER A 268 1.43 9.96 5.51
N THR A 269 0.21 9.50 5.29
CA THR A 269 -0.88 9.64 6.27
C THR A 269 -1.12 8.32 7.00
N ILE A 270 -1.26 8.43 8.32
CA ILE A 270 -1.57 7.29 9.19
C ILE A 270 -2.92 6.69 8.83
N HIS A 271 -2.97 5.37 8.71
CA HIS A 271 -4.18 4.62 8.41
C HIS A 271 -4.19 3.28 9.16
N ARG A 272 -5.36 2.65 9.25
CA ARG A 272 -5.58 1.38 9.97
C ARG A 272 -6.72 0.58 9.35
N VAL A 273 -6.89 -0.67 9.78
CA VAL A 273 -8.09 -1.46 9.44
C VAL A 273 -8.78 -1.92 10.72
N VAL A 274 -10.02 -1.50 10.91
CA VAL A 274 -10.85 -1.83 12.09
C VAL A 274 -11.99 -2.77 11.72
N GLU A 275 -12.95 -2.94 12.62
CA GLU A 275 -14.19 -3.65 12.31
C GLU A 275 -14.93 -2.98 11.13
N PRO A 276 -15.49 -3.75 10.19
CA PRO A 276 -16.33 -3.19 9.14
C PRO A 276 -17.50 -2.34 9.69
N PRO A 277 -17.86 -1.21 9.06
CA PRO A 277 -18.98 -0.38 9.52
C PRO A 277 -20.34 -1.10 9.39
N ARG A 278 -20.41 -2.13 8.54
CA ARG A 278 -21.61 -2.96 8.36
C ARG A 278 -21.46 -4.29 9.08
N LYS A 279 -22.35 -4.54 10.04
CA LYS A 279 -22.47 -5.82 10.75
C LYS A 279 -23.38 -6.79 10.00
N GLU A 280 -22.93 -8.03 9.81
CA GLU A 280 -23.70 -9.12 9.20
C GLU A 280 -23.99 -10.21 10.26
N GLY A 281 -25.02 -10.00 11.07
CA GLY A 281 -25.38 -10.94 12.14
C GLY A 281 -24.42 -10.88 13.34
N LYS A 282 -23.82 -12.00 13.72
CA LYS A 282 -22.87 -12.11 14.86
C LYS A 282 -21.40 -12.16 14.43
N THR A 283 -21.14 -12.14 13.13
CA THR A 283 -19.80 -12.22 12.55
C THR A 283 -19.59 -11.07 11.56
N TYR A 284 -18.33 -10.78 11.31
CA TYR A 284 -17.87 -10.01 10.18
C TYR A 284 -17.23 -10.99 9.20
N PRO A 285 -17.73 -11.11 7.96
CA PRO A 285 -17.16 -12.02 6.97
C PRO A 285 -15.69 -11.73 6.67
N SER A 286 -15.03 -12.69 6.02
CA SER A 286 -13.68 -12.49 5.51
C SER A 286 -13.60 -11.22 4.65
N ARG A 287 -12.52 -10.47 4.86
CA ARG A 287 -12.11 -9.33 4.03
C ARG A 287 -10.81 -9.69 3.33
N TYR A 288 -10.72 -9.36 2.06
CA TYR A 288 -9.50 -9.45 1.28
C TYR A 288 -9.05 -8.06 0.84
N SER A 289 -7.75 -7.87 0.79
CA SER A 289 -7.14 -6.73 0.10
C SER A 289 -5.81 -7.14 -0.50
N ILE A 290 -5.35 -6.38 -1.48
CA ILE A 290 -4.03 -6.53 -2.07
C ILE A 290 -3.35 -5.18 -1.98
N ALA A 291 -2.22 -5.12 -1.29
CA ALA A 291 -1.40 -3.93 -1.17
C ALA A 291 -0.15 -4.12 -2.01
N TYR A 292 0.04 -3.30 -3.05
CA TYR A 292 1.27 -3.28 -3.83
C TYR A 292 2.11 -2.09 -3.36
N PHE A 293 3.12 -2.38 -2.54
CA PHE A 293 4.04 -1.40 -2.01
C PHE A 293 5.09 -1.07 -3.05
N CYS A 294 5.04 0.16 -3.54
CA CYS A 294 5.96 0.67 -4.52
C CYS A 294 7.16 1.30 -3.83
N ASN A 295 8.36 1.02 -4.32
CA ASN A 295 9.58 1.59 -3.76
C ASN A 295 10.46 2.18 -4.86
N PRO A 296 11.29 3.20 -4.54
CA PRO A 296 12.46 3.49 -5.34
C PRO A 296 13.41 2.29 -5.32
N ASN A 297 14.22 2.12 -6.37
CA ASN A 297 15.18 1.03 -6.44
C ASN A 297 16.07 1.02 -5.20
N PHE A 298 16.37 -0.16 -4.66
CA PHE A 298 17.09 -0.29 -3.39
C PHE A 298 18.48 0.36 -3.42
N LYS A 299 19.12 0.41 -4.60
CA LYS A 299 20.43 1.05 -4.80
C LYS A 299 20.39 2.58 -4.72
N ASP A 300 19.23 3.21 -4.89
CA ASP A 300 19.16 4.65 -5.09
C ASP A 300 19.32 5.42 -3.77
N LEU A 301 20.02 6.54 -3.87
CA LEU A 301 20.12 7.54 -2.81
C LEU A 301 18.95 8.51 -2.93
N ILE A 302 18.18 8.64 -1.86
CA ILE A 302 17.01 9.51 -1.76
C ILE A 302 17.44 10.83 -1.13
N GLU A 303 17.44 11.88 -1.93
CA GLU A 303 17.78 13.24 -1.54
C GLU A 303 16.56 14.14 -1.75
N VAL A 304 16.41 15.16 -0.90
CA VAL A 304 15.30 16.12 -1.00
C VAL A 304 15.15 16.67 -2.43
N LEU A 305 13.94 16.54 -3.01
CA LEU A 305 13.64 16.91 -4.38
C LEU A 305 13.87 18.41 -4.65
N PRO A 306 14.42 18.78 -5.81
CA PRO A 306 14.56 20.19 -6.18
C PRO A 306 13.19 20.87 -6.21
N GLY A 307 13.11 22.16 -5.85
CA GLY A 307 11.84 22.89 -5.85
C GLY A 307 10.88 22.57 -4.69
N THR A 308 11.23 21.65 -3.79
CA THR A 308 10.51 21.41 -2.52
C THR A 308 11.09 22.18 -1.33
N TYR A 309 12.04 23.07 -1.62
CA TYR A 309 12.71 23.96 -0.67
C TYR A 309 13.22 25.20 -1.43
N ALA A 310 13.26 26.36 -0.77
CA ALA A 310 13.80 27.60 -1.35
C ALA A 310 15.29 27.81 -1.03
N THR A 311 15.75 27.32 0.12
CA THR A 311 17.16 27.39 0.55
C THR A 311 17.64 26.06 1.11
N GLU A 312 18.95 25.78 1.03
CA GLU A 312 19.53 24.53 1.57
C GLU A 312 19.25 24.33 3.07
N LYS A 313 19.01 25.42 3.82
CA LYS A 313 18.65 25.36 5.25
C LYS A 313 17.23 24.83 5.50
N GLU A 314 16.37 24.78 4.48
CA GLU A 314 15.00 24.28 4.56
C GLU A 314 14.91 22.77 4.30
N LYS A 315 16.01 22.11 3.90
CA LYS A 315 16.05 20.64 3.81
C LYS A 315 15.91 20.06 5.22
N LYS A 316 14.84 19.30 5.45
CA LYS A 316 14.57 18.67 6.75
C LYS A 316 15.32 17.36 6.96
N TYR A 317 15.80 16.76 5.88
CA TYR A 317 16.33 15.40 5.87
C TYR A 317 17.68 15.32 5.18
N GLU A 318 18.59 14.54 5.76
CA GLU A 318 19.80 14.09 5.07
C GLU A 318 19.47 13.06 3.99
N SER A 319 20.38 12.84 3.05
CA SER A 319 20.24 11.79 2.04
C SER A 319 20.24 10.39 2.71
N ILE A 320 19.44 9.45 2.19
CA ILE A 320 19.37 8.08 2.71
C ILE A 320 19.25 7.07 1.57
N ASN A 321 19.88 5.90 1.70
CA ASN A 321 19.68 4.82 0.73
C ASN A 321 18.28 4.19 0.88
N SER A 322 17.60 3.97 -0.25
CA SER A 322 16.24 3.43 -0.29
C SER A 322 16.14 2.05 0.38
N GLY A 323 17.02 1.12 -0.01
CA GLY A 323 17.02 -0.25 0.54
C GLY A 323 17.31 -0.28 2.04
N ASP A 324 18.33 0.45 2.49
CA ASP A 324 18.69 0.54 3.91
C ASP A 324 17.53 1.07 4.76
N TYR A 325 16.84 2.12 4.27
CA TYR A 325 15.67 2.67 4.96
C TYR A 325 14.56 1.63 5.09
N LEU A 326 14.24 0.90 4.02
CA LEU A 326 13.18 -0.12 4.04
C LEU A 326 13.52 -1.27 4.99
N VAL A 327 14.77 -1.76 4.97
CA VAL A 327 15.22 -2.81 5.89
C VAL A 327 15.13 -2.37 7.34
N GLN A 328 15.50 -1.11 7.65
CA GLN A 328 15.36 -0.56 9.00
C GLN A 328 13.89 -0.56 9.46
N ARG A 329 12.95 -0.14 8.62
CA ARG A 329 11.52 -0.10 8.95
C ARG A 329 10.91 -1.49 9.09
N LEU A 330 11.26 -2.42 8.20
CA LEU A 330 10.80 -3.80 8.26
C LEU A 330 11.32 -4.54 9.49
N THR A 331 12.57 -4.28 9.90
CA THR A 331 13.17 -4.85 11.11
C THR A 331 12.43 -4.43 12.38
N ALA A 332 11.88 -3.23 12.44
CA ALA A 332 11.09 -2.78 13.58
C ALA A 332 9.68 -3.42 13.65
N THR A 333 9.18 -3.94 12.53
CA THR A 333 7.78 -4.40 12.40
C THR A 333 7.60 -5.88 12.71
N TYR A 334 8.61 -6.70 12.42
CA TYR A 334 8.58 -8.16 12.58
C TYR A 334 9.45 -8.63 13.75
#